data_AF-A0A7C2A4J5-F1
#
_entry.id   AF-A0A7C2A4J5-F1
#
_cell.length_a   1.000
_cell.length_b   1.000
_cell.length_c   1.000
_cell.angle_alpha   90.00
_cell.angle_beta   90.00
_cell.angle_gamma   90.00
#
_symmetry.space_group_name_H-M   'P 1'
#
loop_
_entity.id
_entity.type
_entity.pdbx_description
1 polymer ?
#
loop_
_entity_poly.entity_id
_entity_poly.type
_entity_poly.pdbx_seq_one_letter_code
_entity_poly.pdbx_strand_id
1 'polypeptide(L)'
;MTNYIVSGLERSGTSMMMQILYKGGMSVAFDKSRPPNEHNPKGYYELEGGKVINRLMDGTFPMEKYDEKFIKITAYGLKFLPRGNYKIIYMVRNLDEIMDSMEKMSGPIDRET
;
A
#
# COMPACT_ATOMS: atom_id res chain seq x y z
N MET A 1 5.15 -21.16 -2.34
CA MET A 1 5.27 -19.80 -2.89
C MET A 1 5.22 -18.79 -1.77
N THR A 2 5.93 -17.66 -1.87
CA THR A 2 5.96 -16.61 -0.84
C THR A 2 5.48 -15.30 -1.45
N ASN A 3 4.45 -14.71 -0.85
CA ASN A 3 3.91 -13.43 -1.26
C ASN A 3 4.65 -12.28 -0.55
N TYR A 4 5.01 -11.24 -1.29
CA TYR A 4 5.73 -10.09 -0.76
C TYR A 4 4.79 -8.90 -0.64
N ILE A 5 4.72 -8.29 0.54
CA ILE A 5 3.81 -7.18 0.80
C ILE A 5 4.59 -5.99 1.36
N VAL A 6 4.36 -4.81 0.80
CA VAL A 6 4.66 -3.54 1.47
C VAL A 6 3.39 -3.07 2.15
N SER A 7 3.43 -2.91 3.47
CA SER A 7 2.29 -2.48 4.26
C SER A 7 2.66 -1.38 5.23
N GLY A 8 1.65 -0.78 5.86
CA GLY A 8 1.77 0.36 6.75
C GLY A 8 0.50 1.20 6.71
N LEU A 9 0.38 2.13 7.64
CA LEU A 9 -0.67 3.15 7.60
C LEU A 9 -0.54 4.00 6.33
N GLU A 10 -1.62 4.61 5.89
CA GLU A 10 -1.50 5.64 4.85
C GLU A 10 -0.53 6.73 5.30
N ARG A 11 0.20 7.32 4.35
CA ARG A 11 1.22 8.36 4.59
C ARG A 11 2.47 7.93 5.39
N SER A 12 2.62 6.64 5.69
CA SER A 12 3.84 6.05 6.30
C SER A 12 5.03 5.86 5.33
N GLY A 13 4.87 6.19 4.04
CA GLY A 13 5.92 6.04 3.03
C GLY A 13 5.88 4.74 2.23
N THR A 14 4.78 3.97 2.28
CA THR A 14 4.62 2.73 1.49
C THR A 14 4.79 2.94 -0.02
N SER A 15 4.29 4.03 -0.59
CA SER A 15 4.50 4.35 -2.02
C SER A 15 5.98 4.60 -2.35
N MET A 16 6.73 5.23 -1.44
CA MET A 16 8.17 5.44 -1.62
C MET A 16 8.92 4.11 -1.55
N MET A 17 8.56 3.22 -0.62
CA MET A 17 9.15 1.88 -0.56
C MET A 17 8.89 1.07 -1.83
N MET A 18 7.66 1.10 -2.36
CA MET A 18 7.34 0.47 -3.65
C MET A 18 8.20 1.03 -4.81
N GLN A 19 8.41 2.35 -4.84
CA GLN A 19 9.30 3.00 -5.82
C GLN A 19 10.76 2.55 -5.68
N ILE A 20 11.27 2.44 -4.45
CA ILE A 20 12.63 1.98 -4.17
C ILE A 20 12.80 0.54 -4.67
N LEU A 21 11.86 -0.36 -4.33
CA LEU A 21 11.89 -1.75 -4.77
C LEU A 21 11.86 -1.86 -6.30
N TYR A 22 10.96 -1.14 -6.96
CA TYR A 22 10.86 -1.14 -8.41
C TYR A 22 12.16 -0.67 -9.08
N LYS A 23 12.70 0.47 -8.61
CA LYS A 23 13.96 1.02 -9.14
C LYS A 23 15.18 0.18 -8.78
N GLY A 24 15.11 -0.58 -7.69
CA GLY A 24 16.11 -1.56 -7.28
C GLY A 24 16.06 -2.87 -8.08
N GLY A 25 15.16 -2.99 -9.06
CA GLY A 25 15.05 -4.17 -9.92
C GLY A 25 14.15 -5.28 -9.38
N MET A 26 13.41 -5.04 -8.29
CA MET A 26 12.44 -5.99 -7.77
C MET A 26 11.14 -5.95 -8.59
N SER A 27 10.52 -7.11 -8.76
CA SER A 27 9.19 -7.21 -9.35
C SER A 27 8.14 -6.63 -8.41
N VAL A 28 7.44 -5.57 -8.85
CA VAL A 28 6.32 -4.96 -8.12
C VAL A 28 5.05 -5.06 -8.94
N ALA A 29 3.91 -5.24 -8.28
CA ALA A 29 2.60 -5.24 -8.89
C ALA A 29 1.88 -3.93 -8.62
N PHE A 30 1.56 -3.21 -9.69
CA PHE A 30 0.72 -2.02 -9.68
C PHE A 30 0.10 -1.84 -11.08
N ASP A 31 -0.95 -1.03 -11.16
CA ASP A 31 -1.58 -0.70 -12.45
C ASP A 31 -1.68 0.84 -12.61
N LYS A 32 -2.39 1.27 -13.66
CA LYS A 32 -2.53 2.70 -14.01
C LYS A 32 -3.82 3.32 -13.45
N SER A 33 -4.58 2.62 -12.61
CA SER A 33 -5.88 3.08 -12.12
C SER A 33 -5.79 4.29 -11.17
N ARG A 34 -4.63 4.50 -10.54
CA ARG A 34 -4.34 5.72 -9.76
C ARG A 34 -3.10 6.42 -10.29
N PRO A 35 -3.26 7.45 -11.14
CA PRO A 35 -2.14 8.19 -11.68
C PRO A 35 -1.43 9.01 -10.58
N PRO A 36 -0.17 9.42 -10.82
CA PRO A 36 0.49 10.41 -9.98
C PRO A 36 -0.30 11.73 -9.89
N ASN A 37 -0.14 12.44 -8.77
CA ASN A 37 -0.72 13.75 -8.53
C ASN A 37 0.22 14.62 -7.69
N GLU A 38 -0.19 15.83 -7.31
CA GLU A 38 0.63 16.77 -6.54
C GLU A 38 1.13 16.22 -5.19
N HIS A 39 0.35 15.35 -4.53
CA HIS A 39 0.76 14.75 -3.25
C HIS A 39 1.72 13.57 -3.39
N ASN A 40 1.76 12.95 -4.57
CA ASN A 40 2.68 11.86 -4.87
C ASN A 40 3.03 11.87 -6.38
N PRO A 41 3.91 12.79 -6.80
CA PRO A 41 4.21 13.03 -8.21
C PRO A 41 4.96 11.85 -8.86
N LYS A 42 5.52 10.96 -8.04
CA LYS A 42 6.20 9.75 -8.50
C LYS A 42 5.28 8.53 -8.59
N GLY A 43 4.00 8.66 -8.22
CA GLY A 43 2.99 7.61 -8.33
C GLY A 43 2.86 6.72 -7.09
N TYR A 44 1.69 6.10 -6.96
CA TYR A 44 1.29 5.35 -5.77
C TYR A 44 1.70 3.88 -5.77
N TYR A 45 1.95 3.28 -6.95
CA TYR A 45 2.29 1.85 -7.08
C TYR A 45 1.25 0.97 -6.37
N GLU A 46 -0.01 1.20 -6.69
CA GLU A 46 -1.16 0.48 -6.17
C GLU A 46 -1.83 -0.34 -7.27
N LEU A 47 -2.51 -1.41 -6.86
CA LEU A 47 -3.48 -2.10 -7.70
C LEU A 47 -4.87 -1.53 -7.40
N GLU A 48 -5.70 -1.42 -8.43
CA GLU A 48 -7.11 -1.02 -8.33
C GLU A 48 -7.32 0.30 -7.58
N GLY A 49 -6.35 1.21 -7.67
CA GLY A 49 -6.35 2.52 -7.05
C GLY A 49 -6.42 2.48 -5.53
N GLY A 50 -5.88 1.42 -4.93
CA GLY A 50 -5.90 1.18 -3.50
C GLY A 50 -7.13 0.39 -3.04
N LYS A 51 -8.05 0.02 -3.95
CA LYS A 51 -9.29 -0.70 -3.61
C LYS A 51 -9.11 -2.22 -3.49
N VAL A 52 -7.88 -2.72 -3.57
CA VAL A 52 -7.53 -4.13 -3.29
C VAL A 52 -8.12 -4.63 -1.97
N ILE A 53 -8.22 -3.75 -0.97
CA ILE A 53 -8.79 -4.11 0.33
C ILE A 53 -10.23 -4.65 0.22
N ASN A 54 -11.05 -4.12 -0.69
CA ASN A 54 -12.42 -4.60 -0.90
C ASN A 54 -12.41 -6.04 -1.40
N ARG A 55 -11.54 -6.34 -2.38
CA ARG A 55 -11.40 -7.70 -2.91
C ARG A 55 -10.80 -8.67 -1.90
N LEU A 56 -9.91 -8.21 -1.02
CA LEU A 56 -9.39 -9.02 0.08
C LEU A 56 -10.51 -9.35 1.07
N MET A 57 -11.33 -8.37 1.45
CA MET A 57 -12.50 -8.57 2.31
C MET A 57 -13.51 -9.55 1.70
N ASP A 58 -13.74 -9.44 0.39
CA ASP A 58 -14.65 -10.33 -0.34
C ASP A 58 -14.03 -11.71 -0.65
N GLY A 59 -12.74 -11.92 -0.35
CA GLY A 59 -12.02 -13.15 -0.69
C GLY A 59 -11.82 -13.37 -2.19
N THR A 60 -11.99 -12.33 -3.02
CA THR A 60 -11.92 -12.40 -4.49
C THR A 60 -10.61 -11.87 -5.06
N PHE A 61 -9.68 -11.44 -4.21
CA PHE A 61 -8.38 -10.93 -4.66
C PHE A 61 -7.46 -12.10 -5.11
N PRO A 62 -7.00 -12.13 -6.37
CA PRO A 62 -6.28 -13.27 -6.95
C PRO A 62 -4.81 -13.20 -6.56
N MET A 63 -4.48 -13.58 -5.32
CA MET A 63 -3.12 -13.51 -4.77
C MET A 63 -2.10 -14.21 -5.68
N GLU A 64 -2.46 -15.37 -6.22
CA GLU A 64 -1.63 -16.19 -7.10
C GLU A 64 -1.19 -15.49 -8.39
N LYS A 65 -1.96 -14.50 -8.87
CA LYS A 65 -1.57 -13.69 -10.04
C LYS A 65 -0.33 -12.83 -9.78
N TYR A 66 -0.04 -12.58 -8.52
CA TYR A 66 0.99 -11.66 -8.05
C TYR A 66 2.11 -12.36 -7.29
N ASP A 67 2.20 -13.68 -7.42
CA ASP A 67 3.28 -14.45 -6.83
C ASP A 67 4.65 -13.90 -7.24
N GLU A 68 5.57 -13.89 -6.27
CA GLU A 68 6.93 -13.32 -6.38
C GLU A 68 7.00 -11.82 -6.72
N LYS A 69 5.88 -11.10 -6.63
CA LYS A 69 5.82 -9.65 -6.79
C LYS A 69 5.50 -8.99 -5.46
N PHE A 70 6.07 -7.81 -5.24
CA PHE A 70 5.65 -6.94 -4.15
C PHE A 70 4.31 -6.29 -4.48
N ILE A 71 3.36 -6.41 -3.56
CA ILE A 71 2.06 -5.73 -3.63
C ILE A 71 1.97 -4.74 -2.49
N LYS A 72 1.39 -3.57 -2.75
CA LYS A 72 1.08 -2.60 -1.70
C LYS A 72 -0.30 -2.85 -1.11
N ILE A 73 -0.37 -3.14 0.19
CA ILE A 73 -1.61 -3.35 0.93
C ILE A 73 -1.56 -2.51 2.20
N THR A 74 -2.50 -1.59 2.40
CA THR A 74 -2.56 -0.76 3.62
C THR A 74 -2.77 -1.65 4.86
N ALA A 75 -2.37 -1.15 6.03
CA ALA A 75 -2.35 -1.94 7.26
C ALA A 75 -3.69 -2.64 7.57
N TYR A 76 -4.83 -2.00 7.28
CA TYR A 76 -6.15 -2.60 7.51
C TYR A 76 -6.39 -3.84 6.63
N GLY A 77 -5.88 -3.84 5.39
CA GLY A 77 -6.02 -4.95 4.45
C GLY A 77 -5.31 -6.22 4.90
N LEU A 78 -4.30 -6.13 5.78
CA LEU A 78 -3.60 -7.31 6.31
C LEU A 78 -4.53 -8.26 7.09
N LYS A 79 -5.63 -7.73 7.68
CA LYS A 79 -6.61 -8.53 8.41
C LYS A 79 -7.38 -9.52 7.54
N PHE A 80 -7.39 -9.28 6.23
CA PHE A 80 -8.18 -10.03 5.25
C PHE A 80 -7.30 -10.84 4.29
N LEU A 81 -6.01 -11.00 4.61
CA LEU A 81 -5.15 -11.86 3.81
C LEU A 81 -5.64 -13.32 3.91
N PRO A 82 -5.74 -14.04 2.79
CA PRO A 82 -6.03 -15.47 2.83
C PRO A 82 -4.88 -16.21 3.53
N ARG A 83 -5.11 -17.47 3.89
CA ARG A 83 -4.06 -18.29 4.49
C ARG A 83 -2.91 -18.50 3.51
N GLY A 84 -1.69 -18.18 3.92
CA GLY A 84 -0.51 -18.28 3.06
C GLY A 84 0.79 -17.88 3.75
N ASN A 85 1.89 -17.98 3.01
CA ASN A 85 3.20 -17.53 3.47
C ASN A 85 3.49 -16.12 2.95
N TYR A 86 3.74 -15.20 3.87
CA TYR A 86 3.96 -13.79 3.57
C TYR A 86 5.32 -13.32 4.09
N LYS A 87 5.98 -12.49 3.30
CA LYS A 87 7.09 -11.64 3.76
C LYS A 87 6.62 -10.19 3.67
N ILE A 88 6.57 -9.52 4.81
CA ILE A 88 5.97 -8.18 4.91
C ILE A 88 7.04 -7.18 5.29
N ILE A 89 7.19 -6.13 4.47
CA ILE A 89 7.89 -4.91 4.84
C ILE A 89 6.82 -3.97 5.41
N TYR A 90 6.81 -3.81 6.74
CA TYR A 90 5.86 -2.95 7.42
C TYR A 90 6.49 -1.57 7.70
N MET A 91 5.93 -0.54 7.08
CA MET A 91 6.38 0.84 7.19
C MET A 91 5.82 1.45 8.47
N VAL A 92 6.72 1.93 9.32
CA VAL A 92 6.38 2.64 10.57
C VAL A 92 6.83 4.08 10.46
N ARG A 93 5.98 5.00 10.91
CA ARG A 93 6.27 6.43 11.01
C ARG A 93 5.55 6.98 12.24
N ASN A 94 6.09 8.06 12.82
CA ASN A 94 5.43 8.77 13.91
C ASN A 94 3.99 9.15 13.50
N LEU A 95 3.02 8.93 14.41
CA LEU A 95 1.60 9.17 14.15
C LEU A 95 1.27 10.64 13.91
N ASP A 96 1.92 11.57 14.64
CA ASP A 96 1.74 13.01 14.46
C ASP A 96 2.15 13.43 13.05
N GLU A 97 3.28 12.92 12.56
CA GLU A 97 3.73 13.17 11.18
C GLU A 97 2.79 12.56 10.12
N ILE A 98 2.19 11.41 10.42
CA ILE A 98 1.18 10.80 9.55
C ILE A 98 -0.05 11.72 9.47
N MET A 99 -0.56 12.19 10.60
CA MET A 99 -1.71 13.09 10.66
C MET A 99 -1.44 14.40 9.91
N ASP A 100 -0.32 15.06 10.15
CA ASP A 100 0.09 16.28 9.44
C ASP A 100 0.17 16.05 7.92
N SER A 101 0.60 14.87 7.49
CA SER A 101 0.69 14.51 6.07
C SER A 101 -0.66 14.13 5.46
N MET A 102 -1.58 13.59 6.25
CA MET A 102 -2.95 13.31 5.82
C MET A 102 -3.74 14.62 5.69
N GLU A 103 -3.59 15.57 6.62
CA GLU A 103 -4.26 16.87 6.54
C GLU A 103 -3.91 17.63 5.27
N LYS A 104 -2.63 17.60 4.87
CA LYS A 104 -2.17 18.17 3.60
C LYS A 104 -2.73 17.48 2.36
N MET A 105 -3.15 16.21 2.48
CA MET A 105 -3.65 15.40 1.37
C MET A 105 -5.17 15.45 1.24
N SER A 106 -5.90 15.46 2.37
CA SER A 106 -7.35 15.26 2.40
C SER A 106 -8.12 16.45 3.00
N GLY A 107 -7.42 17.49 3.47
CA GLY A 107 -8.00 18.57 4.26
C GLY A 107 -7.95 18.28 5.78
N PRO A 108 -8.36 19.24 6.63
CA PRO A 108 -8.25 19.13 8.09
C PRO A 108 -8.86 17.82 8.62
N ILE A 109 -8.16 17.20 9.57
CA ILE A 109 -8.61 16.00 10.27
C ILE A 109 -8.89 16.42 11.69
N ASP A 110 -10.05 16.03 12.20
CA ASP A 110 -10.38 16.25 13.61
C ASP A 110 -9.42 15.42 14.48
N ARG A 111 -8.67 16.09 15.35
CA ARG A 111 -7.67 15.48 16.22
C ARG A 111 -8.22 15.14 17.61
N GLU A 112 -9.47 15.50 17.90
CA GLU A 112 -10.08 15.39 19.24
C GLU A 112 -11.04 14.20 19.41
N THR A 113 -11.08 13.25 18.47
CA THR A 113 -11.89 12.01 18.59
C THR A 113 -11.07 10.72 18.64
#